data_AF-A0A4R3YYM8-F1
#
_entry.id   AF-A0A4R3YYM8-F1
#
_cell.length_a   1.000
_cell.length_b   1.000
_cell.length_c   1.000
_cell.angle_alpha   90.00
_cell.angle_beta   90.00
_cell.angle_gamma   90.00
#
_symmetry.space_group_name_H-M   'P 1'
#
loop_
_entity.id
_entity.type
_entity.pdbx_description
1 polymer ?
#
loop_
_entity_poly.entity_id
_entity_poly.type
_entity_poly.pdbx_seq_one_letter_code
_entity_poly.pdbx_strand_id
1 'polypeptide(L)'
;MTTTSRIEWTEQTWNPTIGCTKVSPGCKHCYAETLSRRLQAMGLDAYRHGFRLNLLPERLEEPRMRKKPTIYFVNSMSDLFHERIPDHFIDAVMAVIADTPRHRYQILTKRHMRLSAYFAERPVPSNVWLGVSVENRRHGVPRIDALRNIPAKIRFLSCEPLLEDLGDMDLSGIHWAIVGGESGPKARPMQPEWARAIRRQCEAQGVTFFFKQWGGWGADGKRRSKKANGRELDGRQWNGMPDAVAATAF
;
A
#
# COMPACT_ATOMS: atom_id res chain seq x y z
N MET A 1 17.68 4.69 6.14
CA MET A 1 17.70 3.41 6.87
C MET A 1 16.35 2.75 6.73
N THR A 2 16.33 1.45 6.42
CA THR A 2 15.13 0.63 6.55
C THR A 2 14.71 0.58 8.01
N THR A 3 13.40 0.59 8.25
CA THR A 3 12.87 0.59 9.62
C THR A 3 11.92 -0.57 9.80
N THR A 4 11.99 -1.23 10.96
CA THR A 4 10.99 -2.23 11.38
C THR A 4 9.61 -1.59 11.31
N SER A 5 8.74 -2.20 10.52
CA SER A 5 7.42 -1.65 10.27
C SER A 5 6.47 -1.94 11.44
N ARG A 6 5.55 -1.01 11.69
CA ARG A 6 4.36 -1.24 12.53
C ARG A 6 3.11 -1.50 11.69
N ILE A 7 3.27 -1.65 10.38
CA ILE A 7 2.21 -1.99 9.44
C ILE A 7 2.11 -3.51 9.43
N GLU A 8 0.90 -4.01 9.68
CA GLU A 8 0.65 -5.37 10.10
C GLU A 8 0.93 -6.44 9.03
N TRP A 9 1.14 -5.99 7.79
CA TRP A 9 1.32 -6.84 6.63
C TRP A 9 2.70 -6.72 5.96
N THR A 10 3.65 -6.04 6.61
CA THR A 10 5.03 -5.89 6.13
C THR A 10 6.01 -5.90 7.30
N GLU A 11 7.23 -6.35 7.07
CA GLU A 11 8.23 -6.46 8.13
C GLU A 11 9.07 -5.19 8.24
N GLN A 12 9.39 -4.56 7.10
CA GLN A 12 10.19 -3.35 7.04
C GLN A 12 9.70 -2.37 5.98
N THR A 13 9.99 -1.10 6.19
CA THR A 13 9.85 -0.09 5.15
C THR A 13 11.19 0.26 4.56
N TRP A 14 11.25 0.38 3.23
CA TRP A 14 12.41 0.86 2.48
C TRP A 14 11.94 2.01 1.63
N ASN A 15 12.25 3.26 2.01
CA ASN A 15 11.72 4.46 1.35
C ASN A 15 12.82 5.16 0.54
N PRO A 16 13.07 4.77 -0.74
CA PRO A 16 14.00 5.48 -1.63
C PRO A 16 13.44 6.84 -2.08
N THR A 17 12.16 7.11 -1.83
CA THR A 17 11.54 8.42 -1.98
C THR A 17 10.70 8.75 -0.77
N ILE A 18 10.50 10.04 -0.51
CA ILE A 18 9.59 10.56 0.51
C ILE A 18 8.80 11.74 -0.06
N GLY A 19 7.65 12.05 0.55
CA GLY A 19 6.80 13.14 0.11
C GLY A 19 5.91 12.75 -1.07
N CYS A 20 4.77 13.44 -1.19
CA CYS A 20 3.80 13.19 -2.25
C CYS A 20 2.88 14.40 -2.47
N THR A 21 2.07 14.35 -3.52
CA THR A 21 0.94 15.27 -3.76
C THR A 21 -0.38 14.52 -3.72
N LYS A 22 -1.44 15.19 -3.26
CA LYS A 22 -2.76 14.58 -3.05
C LYS A 22 -3.47 14.43 -4.40
N VAL A 23 -3.97 13.22 -4.68
CA VAL A 23 -4.64 12.90 -5.96
C VAL A 23 -6.08 12.42 -5.80
N SER A 24 -6.55 12.21 -4.57
CA SER A 24 -7.90 11.74 -4.31
C SER A 24 -8.40 12.08 -2.90
N PRO A 25 -9.70 11.89 -2.60
CA PRO A 25 -10.26 12.07 -1.26
C PRO A 25 -9.60 11.21 -0.17
N GLY A 26 -8.98 10.08 -0.53
CA GLY A 26 -8.21 9.23 0.39
C GLY A 26 -6.97 9.93 0.94
N CYS A 27 -6.43 10.93 0.24
CA CYS A 27 -5.24 11.67 0.65
C CYS A 27 -5.54 12.79 1.66
N LYS A 28 -6.81 13.11 1.94
CA LYS A 28 -7.21 14.28 2.74
C LYS A 28 -6.53 14.32 4.12
N HIS A 29 -6.46 13.17 4.80
CA HIS A 29 -5.87 13.02 6.14
C HIS A 29 -4.66 12.08 6.13
N CYS A 30 -3.79 12.23 5.12
CA CYS A 30 -2.59 11.42 4.93
C CYS A 30 -1.72 11.33 6.21
N TYR A 31 -1.49 10.10 6.67
CA TYR A 31 -0.63 9.87 7.85
C TYR A 31 0.82 10.26 7.57
N ALA A 32 1.33 10.01 6.36
CA ALA A 32 2.71 10.29 6.00
C ALA A 32 3.01 11.80 6.01
N GLU A 33 2.06 12.63 5.57
CA GLU A 33 2.14 14.09 5.66
C GLU A 33 2.13 14.57 7.12
N THR A 34 1.33 13.94 7.98
CA THR A 34 1.31 14.28 9.40
C THR A 34 2.61 13.87 10.09
N LEU A 35 3.10 12.67 9.78
CA LEU A 35 4.33 12.13 10.34
C LEU A 35 5.56 12.92 9.87
N SER A 36 5.60 13.38 8.61
CA SER A 36 6.72 14.17 8.10
C SER A 36 6.92 15.47 8.88
N ARG A 37 5.85 16.11 9.36
CA ARG A 37 5.94 17.31 10.22
C ARG A 37 6.67 17.01 11.53
N ARG A 38 6.40 15.85 12.12
CA ARG A 38 7.09 15.38 13.33
C ARG A 38 8.56 15.08 13.03
N LEU A 39 8.84 14.37 11.93
CA LEU A 39 10.22 14.02 11.54
C LEU A 39 11.05 15.27 11.19
N GLN A 40 10.43 16.27 10.57
CA GLN A 40 11.04 17.58 10.34
C GLN A 40 11.34 18.30 11.66
N ALA A 41 10.40 18.34 12.60
CA ALA A 41 10.62 18.94 13.93
C ALA A 41 11.71 18.21 14.74
N MET A 42 11.92 16.91 14.47
CA MET A 42 13.02 16.12 15.03
C MET A 42 14.37 16.33 14.33
N GLY A 43 14.45 17.18 13.29
CA GLY A 43 15.69 17.52 12.60
C GLY A 43 16.20 16.46 11.61
N LEU A 44 15.35 15.54 11.15
CA LEU A 44 15.80 14.56 10.14
C LEU A 44 15.97 15.26 8.78
N ASP A 45 17.21 15.28 8.27
CA ASP A 45 17.58 16.01 7.03
C ASP A 45 16.70 15.65 5.82
N ALA A 46 16.37 14.38 5.64
CA ALA A 46 15.49 13.93 4.55
C ALA A 46 14.15 14.72 4.53
N TYR A 47 13.65 15.12 5.71
CA TYR A 47 12.39 15.85 5.89
C TYR A 47 12.59 17.35 6.13
N ARG A 48 13.77 17.94 5.86
CA ARG A 48 14.02 19.38 6.05
C ARG A 48 13.01 20.27 5.31
N HIS A 49 12.46 19.76 4.20
CA HIS A 49 11.44 20.40 3.37
C HIS A 49 10.01 19.86 3.62
N GLY A 50 9.78 19.23 4.76
CA GLY A 50 8.48 18.68 5.16
C GLY A 50 8.06 17.48 4.30
N PHE A 51 6.84 17.53 3.74
CA PHE A 51 6.28 16.45 2.90
C PHE A 51 6.49 16.68 1.39
N ARG A 52 7.38 17.59 0.99
CA ARG A 52 7.74 17.79 -0.41
C ARG A 52 8.44 16.54 -0.94
N LEU A 53 8.17 16.20 -2.20
CA LEU A 53 8.82 15.07 -2.87
C LEU A 53 10.34 15.22 -2.80
N ASN A 54 11.01 14.18 -2.33
CA ASN A 54 12.46 14.10 -2.27
C ASN A 54 12.91 12.68 -2.66
N LEU A 55 13.87 12.60 -3.57
CA LEU A 55 14.53 11.35 -3.95
C LEU A 55 15.71 11.14 -3.02
N LEU A 56 15.94 9.90 -2.60
CA LEU A 56 17.00 9.55 -1.65
C LEU A 56 17.86 8.44 -2.26
N PRO A 57 18.68 8.73 -3.30
CA PRO A 57 19.51 7.75 -3.98
C PRO A 57 20.44 6.98 -3.03
N GLU A 58 20.89 7.62 -1.95
CA GLU A 58 21.73 7.02 -0.92
C GLU A 58 21.06 5.84 -0.19
N ARG A 59 19.73 5.70 -0.31
CA ARG A 59 18.96 4.59 0.26
C ARG A 59 18.80 3.41 -0.69
N LEU A 60 19.19 3.53 -1.96
CA LEU A 60 18.96 2.47 -2.95
C LEU A 60 19.67 1.16 -2.57
N GLU A 61 20.87 1.25 -2.00
CA GLU A 61 21.67 0.07 -1.63
C GLU A 61 21.19 -0.65 -0.37
N GLU A 62 20.26 -0.06 0.40
CA GLU A 62 19.85 -0.61 1.70
C GLU A 62 19.38 -2.07 1.66
N PRO A 63 18.57 -2.51 0.67
CA PRO A 63 18.16 -3.91 0.61
C PRO A 63 19.28 -4.87 0.19
N ARG A 64 20.27 -4.43 -0.61
CA ARG A 64 21.40 -5.29 -0.99
C ARG A 64 22.19 -5.73 0.24
N MET A 65 22.36 -4.80 1.19
CA MET A 65 23.07 -5.05 2.45
C MET A 65 22.37 -6.06 3.38
N ARG A 66 21.06 -6.31 3.22
CA ARG A 66 20.30 -7.08 4.20
C ARG A 66 20.28 -8.59 3.94
N LYS A 67 21.19 -9.31 4.61
CA LYS A 67 21.16 -10.77 4.92
C LYS A 67 19.80 -11.50 4.78
N LYS A 68 18.95 -11.22 5.77
CA LYS A 68 17.73 -11.96 6.10
C LYS A 68 16.62 -11.70 5.08
N PRO A 69 15.97 -12.75 4.51
CA PRO A 69 14.75 -12.60 3.71
C PRO A 69 13.75 -11.66 4.37
N THR A 70 13.13 -10.78 3.60
CA THR A 70 12.31 -9.71 4.18
C THR A 70 11.24 -9.24 3.21
N ILE A 71 10.06 -8.97 3.76
CA ILE A 71 8.96 -8.30 3.08
C ILE A 71 9.10 -6.79 3.32
N TYR A 72 9.41 -6.04 2.27
CA TYR A 72 9.56 -4.59 2.28
C TYR A 72 8.31 -3.90 1.73
N PHE A 73 7.84 -2.86 2.43
CA PHE A 73 6.98 -1.85 1.83
C PHE A 73 7.82 -0.67 1.31
N VAL A 74 7.80 -0.45 -0.01
CA VAL A 74 8.75 0.43 -0.73
C VAL A 74 8.42 1.93 -0.60
N ASN A 75 7.17 2.29 -0.33
CA ASN A 75 6.77 3.70 -0.40
C ASN A 75 5.80 4.05 0.73
N SER A 76 6.19 3.72 1.97
CA SER A 76 5.40 4.06 3.16
C SER A 76 5.35 5.55 3.46
N MET A 77 6.23 6.35 2.85
CA MET A 77 6.28 7.80 3.04
C MET A 77 6.13 8.58 1.72
N SER A 78 5.71 7.92 0.64
CA SER A 78 5.63 8.48 -0.71
C SER A 78 4.67 7.69 -1.62
N ASP A 79 4.65 8.03 -2.91
CA ASP A 79 4.11 7.19 -3.98
C ASP A 79 5.19 7.07 -5.05
N LEU A 80 5.70 5.85 -5.32
CA LEU A 80 6.82 5.63 -6.23
C LEU A 80 6.50 6.05 -7.67
N PHE A 81 5.22 6.09 -8.05
CA PHE A 81 4.76 6.50 -9.38
C PHE A 81 4.31 7.97 -9.43
N HIS A 82 4.78 8.82 -8.51
CA HIS A 82 4.55 10.27 -8.60
C HIS A 82 5.09 10.82 -9.92
N GLU A 83 4.33 11.70 -10.60
CA GLU A 83 4.71 12.23 -11.93
C GLU A 83 6.05 12.99 -11.99
N ARG A 84 6.63 13.35 -10.84
CA ARG A 84 7.92 14.06 -10.75
C ARG A 84 9.09 13.12 -10.45
N ILE A 85 8.84 11.82 -10.29
CA ILE A 85 9.90 10.82 -10.18
C ILE A 85 10.26 10.39 -11.61
N PRO A 86 11.50 10.60 -12.06
CA PRO A 86 11.91 10.25 -13.40
C PRO A 86 12.02 8.73 -13.56
N ASP A 87 11.79 8.22 -14.77
CA ASP A 87 11.82 6.77 -15.05
C ASP A 87 13.12 6.12 -14.63
N HIS A 88 14.27 6.74 -14.93
CA HIS A 88 15.59 6.20 -14.56
C HIS A 88 15.75 5.96 -13.04
N PHE A 89 15.04 6.72 -12.20
CA PHE A 89 15.06 6.48 -10.76
C PHE A 89 14.19 5.28 -10.37
N ILE A 90 13.03 5.12 -11.01
CA ILE A 90 12.19 3.93 -10.82
C ILE A 90 12.93 2.71 -11.35
N ASP A 91 13.64 2.82 -12.49
CA ASP A 91 14.50 1.76 -13.04
C ASP A 91 15.57 1.34 -12.03
N ALA A 92 16.23 2.29 -11.37
CA ALA A 92 17.21 2.00 -10.32
C ALA A 92 16.59 1.29 -9.10
N VAL A 93 15.37 1.67 -8.70
CA VAL A 93 14.62 0.97 -7.64
C VAL A 93 14.27 -0.46 -8.07
N MET A 94 13.80 -0.66 -9.31
CA MET A 94 13.46 -1.99 -9.84
C MET A 94 14.71 -2.88 -10.01
N ALA A 95 15.86 -2.30 -10.36
CA ALA A 95 17.13 -3.01 -10.43
C ALA A 95 17.56 -3.57 -9.06
N VAL A 96 17.50 -2.74 -8.01
CA VAL A 96 17.74 -3.21 -6.62
C VAL A 96 16.82 -4.37 -6.26
N ILE A 97 15.54 -4.26 -6.62
CA ILE A 97 14.54 -5.30 -6.35
C ILE A 97 14.91 -6.60 -7.08
N ALA A 98 15.25 -6.52 -8.37
CA ALA A 98 15.64 -7.68 -9.16
C ALA A 98 16.93 -8.34 -8.64
N ASP A 99 17.92 -7.55 -8.22
CA ASP A 99 19.20 -8.02 -7.68
C ASP A 99 19.09 -8.68 -6.30
N THR A 100 17.94 -8.56 -5.65
CA THR A 100 17.72 -9.06 -4.28
C THR A 100 16.52 -10.01 -4.20
N PRO A 101 16.55 -11.15 -4.95
CA PRO A 101 15.41 -12.06 -5.08
C PRO A 101 14.99 -12.73 -3.76
N ARG A 102 15.85 -12.69 -2.73
CA ARG A 102 15.56 -13.17 -1.37
C ARG A 102 14.55 -12.30 -0.61
N HIS A 103 14.26 -11.09 -1.08
CA HIS A 103 13.26 -10.20 -0.51
C HIS A 103 11.99 -10.18 -1.36
N ARG A 104 10.89 -9.76 -0.74
CA ARG A 104 9.64 -9.43 -1.42
C ARG A 104 9.36 -7.94 -1.26
N TYR A 105 8.87 -7.29 -2.31
CA TYR A 105 8.68 -5.85 -2.35
C TYR A 105 7.24 -5.50 -2.66
N GLN A 106 6.55 -4.95 -1.68
CA GLN A 106 5.21 -4.41 -1.82
C GLN A 106 5.31 -2.96 -2.29
N ILE A 107 4.74 -2.67 -3.46
CA ILE A 107 4.63 -1.32 -4.01
C ILE A 107 3.13 -0.98 -4.11
N LEU A 108 2.72 0.13 -3.51
CA LEU A 108 1.31 0.55 -3.47
C LEU A 108 1.18 1.95 -4.06
N THR A 109 0.27 2.17 -5.01
CA THR A 109 0.10 3.49 -5.63
C THR A 109 -1.36 3.90 -5.78
N LYS A 110 -1.60 5.22 -5.86
CA LYS A 110 -2.87 5.79 -6.34
C LYS A 110 -2.80 6.24 -7.81
N ARG A 111 -1.62 6.13 -8.43
CA ARG A 111 -1.27 6.70 -9.74
C ARG A 111 -1.22 5.62 -10.81
N HIS A 112 -2.29 4.84 -10.88
CA HIS A 112 -2.46 3.69 -11.77
C HIS A 112 -2.15 3.99 -13.25
N MET A 113 -2.48 5.17 -13.77
CA MET A 113 -2.11 5.54 -15.15
C MET A 113 -0.59 5.59 -15.37
N ARG A 114 0.15 6.17 -14.43
CA ARG A 114 1.62 6.24 -14.50
C ARG A 114 2.25 4.86 -14.29
N LEU A 115 1.67 4.07 -13.40
CA LEU A 115 2.02 2.67 -13.19
C LEU A 115 1.89 1.85 -14.48
N SER A 116 0.74 1.92 -15.15
CA SER A 116 0.50 1.20 -16.42
C SER A 116 1.44 1.68 -17.52
N ALA A 117 1.64 2.99 -17.67
CA ALA A 117 2.58 3.53 -18.67
C ALA A 117 4.01 3.05 -18.42
N TYR A 118 4.46 3.01 -17.17
CA TYR A 118 5.81 2.54 -16.82
C TYR A 118 6.03 1.06 -17.19
N PHE A 119 5.09 0.19 -16.83
CA PHE A 119 5.18 -1.25 -17.08
C PHE A 119 4.71 -1.69 -18.48
N ALA A 120 4.22 -0.77 -19.31
CA ALA A 120 3.97 -1.07 -20.73
C ALA A 120 5.28 -1.35 -21.49
N GLU A 121 6.40 -0.80 -21.02
CA GLU A 121 7.71 -0.88 -21.68
C GLU A 121 8.74 -1.68 -20.88
N ARG A 122 8.38 -2.12 -19.67
CA ARG A 122 9.33 -2.68 -18.70
C ARG A 122 8.76 -3.95 -18.04
N PRO A 123 9.57 -5.00 -17.83
CA PRO A 123 9.11 -6.17 -17.11
C PRO A 123 8.90 -5.87 -15.63
N VAL A 124 7.94 -6.56 -15.00
CA VAL A 124 7.76 -6.52 -13.55
C VAL A 124 8.71 -7.54 -12.91
N PRO A 125 9.60 -7.15 -11.98
CA PRO A 125 10.45 -8.12 -11.29
C PRO A 125 9.61 -9.16 -10.52
N SER A 126 10.02 -10.43 -10.55
CA SER A 126 9.23 -11.55 -10.02
C SER A 126 8.99 -11.52 -8.51
N ASN A 127 9.76 -10.72 -7.78
CA ASN A 127 9.65 -10.51 -6.34
C ASN A 127 8.94 -9.20 -5.95
N VAL A 128 8.30 -8.52 -6.91
CA VAL A 128 7.37 -7.41 -6.67
C VAL A 128 5.96 -7.94 -6.43
N TRP A 129 5.34 -7.44 -5.37
CA TRP A 129 3.89 -7.44 -5.18
C TRP A 129 3.41 -6.04 -5.50
N LEU A 130 2.55 -5.93 -6.51
CA LEU A 130 2.10 -4.65 -7.03
C LEU A 130 0.67 -4.38 -6.60
N GLY A 131 0.39 -3.19 -6.11
CA GLY A 131 -0.95 -2.87 -5.65
C GLY A 131 -1.39 -1.44 -5.89
N VAL A 132 -2.70 -1.27 -5.84
CA VAL A 132 -3.37 0.04 -5.94
C VAL A 132 -4.21 0.29 -4.70
N SER A 133 -4.32 1.55 -4.28
CA SER A 133 -5.31 1.90 -3.26
C SER A 133 -6.70 2.04 -3.87
N VAL A 134 -7.72 1.57 -3.16
CA VAL A 134 -9.13 1.56 -3.59
C VAL A 134 -9.99 2.19 -2.49
N GLU A 135 -9.88 3.51 -2.30
CA GLU A 135 -10.56 4.20 -1.19
C GLU A 135 -12.05 4.50 -1.42
N ASN A 136 -12.50 4.54 -2.68
CA ASN A 136 -13.86 4.88 -3.09
C ASN A 136 -14.16 4.39 -4.52
N ARG A 137 -15.43 4.41 -4.93
CA ARG A 137 -15.91 4.04 -6.27
C ARG A 137 -15.32 4.92 -7.35
N ARG A 138 -15.45 6.24 -7.20
CA ARG A 138 -15.10 7.19 -8.27
C ARG A 138 -13.62 7.16 -8.69
N HIS A 139 -12.70 7.00 -7.75
CA HIS A 139 -11.26 7.10 -8.01
C HIS A 139 -10.54 5.78 -7.81
N GLY A 140 -10.97 4.97 -6.85
CA GLY A 140 -10.29 3.75 -6.43
C GLY A 140 -10.62 2.55 -7.32
N VAL A 141 -11.91 2.29 -7.55
CA VAL A 141 -12.37 1.11 -8.32
C VAL A 141 -11.78 1.09 -9.74
N PRO A 142 -11.74 2.20 -10.51
CA PRO A 142 -11.08 2.21 -11.83
C PRO A 142 -9.60 1.82 -11.82
N ARG A 143 -8.91 1.91 -10.67
CA ARG A 143 -7.49 1.52 -10.57
C ARG A 143 -7.30 0.02 -10.62
N ILE A 144 -8.34 -0.76 -10.28
CA ILE A 144 -8.29 -2.22 -10.31
C ILE A 144 -8.04 -2.69 -11.74
N ASP A 145 -8.77 -2.15 -12.72
CA ASP A 145 -8.62 -2.52 -14.15
C ASP A 145 -7.21 -2.28 -14.66
N ALA A 146 -6.65 -1.11 -14.36
CA ALA A 146 -5.27 -0.77 -14.72
C ALA A 146 -4.24 -1.73 -14.09
N LEU A 147 -4.46 -2.16 -12.85
CA LEU A 147 -3.59 -3.14 -12.18
C LEU A 147 -3.72 -4.54 -12.79
N ARG A 148 -4.93 -4.96 -13.15
CA ARG A 148 -5.20 -6.29 -13.70
C ARG A 148 -4.49 -6.51 -15.04
N ASN A 149 -4.30 -5.45 -15.81
CA ASN A 149 -3.61 -5.50 -17.11
C ASN A 149 -2.07 -5.54 -17.01
N ILE A 150 -1.50 -5.49 -15.80
CA ILE A 150 -0.05 -5.57 -15.59
C ILE A 150 0.33 -7.00 -15.20
N PRO A 151 1.32 -7.63 -15.87
CA PRO A 151 1.71 -9.02 -15.62
C PRO A 151 2.57 -9.17 -14.34
N ALA A 152 2.03 -8.74 -13.21
CA ALA A 152 2.66 -8.90 -11.89
C ALA A 152 2.23 -10.22 -11.25
N LYS A 153 3.21 -10.98 -10.73
CA LYS A 153 3.00 -12.26 -10.04
C LYS A 153 2.00 -12.17 -8.88
N ILE A 154 2.04 -11.06 -8.14
CA ILE A 154 1.06 -10.75 -7.09
C ILE A 154 0.53 -9.35 -7.34
N ARG A 155 -0.79 -9.27 -7.49
CA ARG A 155 -1.59 -8.04 -7.60
C ARG A 155 -2.45 -7.90 -6.35
N PHE A 156 -2.37 -6.77 -5.66
CA PHE A 156 -3.12 -6.56 -4.42
C PHE A 156 -3.85 -5.22 -4.36
N LEU A 157 -4.94 -5.18 -3.60
CA LEU A 157 -5.71 -3.97 -3.33
C LEU A 157 -5.47 -3.54 -1.89
N SER A 158 -5.26 -2.24 -1.69
CA SER A 158 -5.40 -1.62 -0.38
C SER A 158 -6.65 -0.77 -0.38
N CYS A 159 -7.76 -1.32 0.10
CA CYS A 159 -9.01 -0.61 0.31
C CYS A 159 -8.89 0.26 1.56
N GLU A 160 -7.98 1.25 1.51
CA GLU A 160 -7.59 2.10 2.62
C GLU A 160 -7.27 3.56 2.22
N PRO A 161 -7.71 4.53 3.03
CA PRO A 161 -8.81 4.39 3.98
C PRO A 161 -10.09 4.01 3.23
N LEU A 162 -10.87 3.05 3.72
CA LEU A 162 -12.16 2.73 3.10
C LEU A 162 -13.17 3.83 3.44
N LEU A 163 -13.59 4.60 2.44
CA LEU A 163 -14.42 5.81 2.63
C LEU A 163 -15.91 5.59 2.35
N GLU A 164 -16.24 4.52 1.65
CA GLU A 164 -17.60 4.17 1.26
C GLU A 164 -17.67 2.68 0.93
N ASP A 165 -18.89 2.18 0.73
CA ASP A 165 -19.10 0.93 0.04
C ASP A 165 -18.56 1.05 -1.40
N LEU A 166 -17.75 0.08 -1.84
CA LEU A 166 -17.15 0.06 -3.16
C LEU A 166 -18.10 -0.52 -4.22
N GLY A 167 -19.24 -1.07 -3.82
CA GLY A 167 -20.12 -1.82 -4.72
C GLY A 167 -19.44 -3.11 -5.20
N ASP A 168 -19.94 -3.66 -6.32
CA ASP A 168 -19.38 -4.86 -6.92
C ASP A 168 -18.08 -4.55 -7.65
N MET A 169 -17.03 -5.28 -7.30
CA MET A 169 -15.71 -5.18 -7.90
C MET A 169 -15.38 -6.46 -8.66
N ASP A 170 -14.88 -6.29 -9.88
CA ASP A 170 -14.24 -7.37 -10.62
C ASP A 170 -12.82 -7.59 -10.09
N LEU A 171 -12.65 -8.65 -9.31
CA LEU A 171 -11.38 -9.02 -8.68
C LEU A 171 -10.61 -10.07 -9.48
N SER A 172 -10.98 -10.32 -10.74
CA SER A 172 -10.29 -11.29 -11.58
C SER A 172 -8.79 -10.99 -11.66
N GLY A 173 -7.93 -11.96 -11.34
CA GLY A 173 -6.47 -11.75 -11.31
C GLY A 173 -5.94 -10.90 -10.14
N ILE A 174 -6.79 -10.50 -9.20
CA ILE A 174 -6.35 -9.94 -7.91
C ILE A 174 -6.11 -11.09 -6.94
N HIS A 175 -5.01 -11.03 -6.19
CA HIS A 175 -4.58 -12.12 -5.31
C HIS A 175 -4.82 -11.82 -3.84
N TRP A 176 -4.84 -10.53 -3.48
CA TRP A 176 -4.92 -10.11 -2.08
C TRP A 176 -5.63 -8.76 -1.93
N ALA A 177 -6.53 -8.67 -0.96
CA ALA A 177 -7.26 -7.45 -0.62
C ALA A 177 -7.08 -7.12 0.86
N ILE A 178 -6.57 -5.91 1.12
CA ILE A 178 -6.35 -5.36 2.45
C ILE A 178 -7.44 -4.32 2.72
N VAL A 179 -8.18 -4.47 3.81
CA VAL A 179 -9.24 -3.53 4.21
C VAL A 179 -8.89 -2.85 5.52
N GLY A 180 -9.08 -1.53 5.57
CA GLY A 180 -8.83 -0.77 6.80
C GLY A 180 -9.43 0.64 6.81
N GLY A 181 -9.79 1.08 8.02
CA GLY A 181 -10.32 2.41 8.26
C GLY A 181 -9.23 3.49 8.38
N GLU A 182 -9.65 4.75 8.28
CA GLU A 182 -8.76 5.89 8.39
C GLU A 182 -8.23 6.06 9.82
N SER A 183 -6.97 6.47 9.97
CA SER A 183 -6.34 6.69 11.27
C SER A 183 -6.02 8.16 11.52
N GLY A 184 -5.81 8.50 12.79
CA GLY A 184 -5.39 9.84 13.20
C GLY A 184 -6.52 10.73 13.70
N PRO A 185 -6.21 11.97 14.10
CA PRO A 185 -7.14 12.87 14.80
C PRO A 185 -8.26 13.43 13.91
N LYS A 186 -8.24 13.15 12.60
CA LYS A 186 -9.30 13.55 11.67
C LYS A 186 -9.85 12.34 10.89
N ALA A 187 -9.68 11.14 11.45
CA ALA A 187 -10.16 9.91 10.84
C ALA A 187 -11.66 9.99 10.54
N ARG A 188 -12.05 9.57 9.34
CA ARG A 188 -13.43 9.33 8.96
C ARG A 188 -13.84 7.90 9.34
N PRO A 189 -15.11 7.68 9.73
CA PRO A 189 -15.59 6.34 10.07
C PRO A 189 -15.69 5.46 8.82
N MET A 190 -15.46 4.15 9.02
CA MET A 190 -15.71 3.09 8.05
C MET A 190 -16.85 2.24 8.59
N GLN A 191 -17.90 2.01 7.79
CA GLN A 191 -19.01 1.15 8.22
C GLN A 191 -18.60 -0.34 8.17
N PRO A 192 -18.98 -1.16 9.16
CA PRO A 192 -18.71 -2.60 9.16
C PRO A 192 -19.20 -3.33 7.90
N GLU A 193 -20.35 -2.91 7.38
CA GLU A 193 -20.99 -3.50 6.21
C GLU A 193 -20.12 -3.41 4.96
N TRP A 194 -19.34 -2.33 4.83
CA TRP A 194 -18.42 -2.13 3.70
C TRP A 194 -17.27 -3.15 3.74
N ALA A 195 -16.68 -3.36 4.92
CA ALA A 195 -15.61 -4.34 5.09
C ALA A 195 -16.14 -5.77 4.87
N ARG A 196 -17.34 -6.08 5.36
CA ARG A 196 -18.01 -7.36 5.14
C ARG A 196 -18.33 -7.60 3.66
N ALA A 197 -18.76 -6.57 2.92
CA ALA A 197 -19.03 -6.66 1.49
C ALA A 197 -17.76 -7.04 0.71
N ILE A 198 -16.64 -6.37 0.98
CA ILE A 198 -15.36 -6.70 0.35
C ILE A 198 -14.92 -8.12 0.72
N ARG A 199 -15.06 -8.54 1.99
CA ARG A 199 -14.75 -9.91 2.43
C ARG A 199 -15.53 -10.96 1.64
N ARG A 200 -16.85 -10.78 1.49
CA ARG A 200 -17.70 -11.71 0.72
C ARG A 200 -17.29 -11.77 -0.75
N GLN A 201 -16.97 -10.63 -1.36
CA GLN A 201 -16.50 -10.59 -2.75
C GLN A 201 -15.15 -11.30 -2.91
N CYS A 202 -14.24 -11.13 -1.94
CA CYS A 202 -12.95 -11.84 -1.94
C CYS A 202 -13.16 -13.36 -1.84
N GLU A 203 -14.01 -13.81 -0.92
CA GLU A 203 -14.36 -15.23 -0.76
C GLU A 203 -14.98 -15.82 -2.03
N ALA A 204 -15.93 -15.12 -2.65
CA ALA A 204 -16.60 -15.55 -3.88
C ALA A 204 -15.66 -15.61 -5.10
N GLN A 205 -14.61 -14.80 -5.13
CA GLN A 205 -13.69 -14.69 -6.27
C GLN A 205 -12.30 -15.30 -5.99
N GLY A 206 -12.12 -16.01 -4.88
CA GLY A 206 -10.86 -16.69 -4.53
C GLY A 206 -9.70 -15.75 -4.17
N VAL A 207 -9.99 -14.52 -3.71
CA VAL A 207 -9.00 -13.52 -3.32
C VAL A 207 -8.67 -13.64 -1.84
N THR A 208 -7.38 -13.60 -1.49
CA THR A 208 -6.96 -13.62 -0.10
C THR A 208 -7.41 -12.33 0.62
N PHE A 209 -8.09 -12.46 1.75
CA PHE A 209 -8.60 -11.31 2.50
C PHE A 209 -7.76 -11.01 3.76
N PHE A 210 -7.42 -9.73 3.94
CA PHE A 210 -6.76 -9.23 5.14
C PHE A 210 -7.52 -8.03 5.72
N PHE A 211 -8.01 -8.18 6.95
CA PHE A 211 -8.57 -7.06 7.70
C PHE A 211 -7.47 -6.43 8.56
N LYS A 212 -7.07 -5.22 8.18
CA LYS A 212 -5.97 -4.53 8.84
C LYS A 212 -6.43 -3.87 10.12
N GLN A 213 -7.47 -3.06 10.13
CA GLN A 213 -7.94 -2.38 11.35
C GLN A 213 -9.17 -1.51 11.09
N TRP A 214 -9.85 -1.12 12.17
CA TRP A 214 -10.93 -0.14 12.14
C TRP A 214 -10.48 1.33 12.03
N GLY A 215 -9.25 1.66 12.42
CA GLY A 215 -8.78 3.05 12.44
C GLY A 215 -9.28 3.83 13.66
N GLY A 216 -9.59 5.12 13.47
CA GLY A 216 -10.00 6.04 14.55
C GLY A 216 -11.42 5.82 15.08
N TRP A 217 -12.24 5.03 14.38
CA TRP A 217 -13.62 4.72 14.72
C TRP A 217 -13.79 3.21 14.80
N GLY A 218 -14.32 2.70 15.91
CA GLY A 218 -14.59 1.27 16.08
C GLY A 218 -15.81 0.82 15.28
N ALA A 219 -16.02 -0.49 15.19
CA ALA A 219 -17.21 -1.08 14.58
C ALA A 219 -18.52 -0.62 15.23
N ASP A 220 -18.45 -0.19 16.50
CA ASP A 220 -19.56 0.35 17.29
C ASP A 220 -19.79 1.86 17.06
N GLY A 221 -19.12 2.47 16.08
CA GLY A 221 -19.22 3.90 15.79
C GLY A 221 -18.60 4.80 16.86
N LYS A 222 -17.84 4.26 17.82
CA LYS A 222 -17.19 5.06 18.87
C LYS A 222 -15.76 5.40 18.49
N ARG A 223 -15.38 6.65 18.74
CA ARG A 223 -14.05 7.17 18.45
C ARG A 223 -13.04 6.77 19.52
N ARG A 224 -11.95 6.10 19.13
CA ARG A 224 -10.87 5.67 20.03
C ARG A 224 -9.53 5.65 19.29
N SER A 225 -8.45 5.28 19.97
CA SER A 225 -7.19 4.99 19.30
C SER A 225 -7.34 3.74 18.41
N LYS A 226 -6.57 3.68 17.31
CA LYS A 226 -6.56 2.49 16.45
C LYS A 226 -6.23 1.19 17.20
N LYS A 227 -5.36 1.29 18.21
CA LYS A 227 -4.99 0.14 19.06
C LYS A 227 -6.20 -0.35 19.85
N ALA A 228 -7.00 0.56 20.39
CA ALA A 228 -8.19 0.23 21.17
C ALA A 228 -9.34 -0.31 20.30
N ASN A 229 -9.49 0.17 19.07
CA ASN A 229 -10.51 -0.35 18.15
C ASN A 229 -10.13 -1.72 17.55
N GLY A 230 -8.84 -2.07 17.54
CA GLY A 230 -8.38 -3.40 17.19
C GLY A 230 -8.52 -3.77 15.72
N ARG A 231 -8.44 -5.09 15.48
CA ARG A 231 -8.30 -5.70 14.14
C ARG A 231 -9.24 -6.89 13.94
N GLU A 232 -10.31 -6.96 14.71
CA GLU A 232 -11.30 -8.02 14.59
C GLU A 232 -12.47 -7.55 13.72
N LEU A 233 -12.84 -8.36 12.73
CA LEU A 233 -14.05 -8.21 11.95
C LEU A 233 -14.91 -9.44 12.24
N ASP A 234 -16.10 -9.21 12.79
CA ASP A 234 -17.04 -10.26 13.23
C ASP A 234 -16.41 -11.25 14.24
N GLY A 235 -15.70 -10.71 15.24
CA GLY A 235 -15.08 -11.49 16.32
C GLY A 235 -13.85 -12.30 15.91
N ARG A 236 -13.33 -12.10 14.70
CA ARG A 236 -12.17 -12.83 14.17
C ARG A 236 -11.13 -11.89 13.56
N GLN A 237 -9.86 -12.23 13.71
CA GLN A 237 -8.78 -11.61 12.94
C GLN A 237 -8.64 -12.28 11.57
N TRP A 238 -8.57 -11.46 10.53
CA TRP A 238 -8.39 -11.90 9.14
C TRP A 238 -7.00 -11.49 8.68
N ASN A 239 -6.04 -12.42 8.75
CA ASN A 239 -4.62 -12.17 8.48
C ASN A 239 -4.13 -12.89 7.21
N GLY A 240 -5.01 -13.12 6.23
CA GLY A 240 -4.63 -13.81 5.00
C GLY A 240 -3.49 -13.10 4.26
N MET A 241 -2.52 -13.87 3.78
CA MET A 241 -1.40 -13.41 2.97
C MET A 241 -1.30 -14.29 1.73
N PRO A 242 -0.95 -13.75 0.55
CA PRO A 242 -0.77 -14.56 -0.63
C PRO A 242 0.44 -15.49 -0.46
N ASP A 243 0.27 -16.77 -0.77
CA ASP A 243 1.36 -17.74 -0.77
C ASP A 243 2.37 -17.40 -1.86
N ALA A 244 3.66 -17.53 -1.55
CA ALA A 244 4.74 -17.30 -2.53
C ALA A 244 4.68 -18.25 -3.76
N VAL A 245 3.86 -19.32 -3.69
CA VAL A 245 3.70 -20.37 -4.69
C VAL A 245 2.47 -20.16 -5.59
N ALA A 246 1.49 -19.35 -5.19
CA ALA A 246 0.23 -19.19 -5.95
C ALA A 246 0.40 -18.40 -7.28
N ALA A 247 1.60 -17.91 -7.59
CA ALA A 247 1.89 -17.06 -8.76
C ALA A 247 2.27 -17.84 -10.04
N THR A 248 1.90 -19.12 -10.15
CA THR A 248 2.20 -19.98 -11.32
C THR A 248 0.97 -20.46 -12.09
N ALA A 249 -0.21 -19.86 -11.91
CA ALA A 249 -1.37 -20.18 -12.73
C ALA A 249 -1.98 -18.90 -13.33
N PHE A 250 -2.36 -19.03 -14.60
CA PHE A 250 -2.88 -18.03 -15.56
C PHE A 250 -1.80 -17.29 -16.36
#